data_AF-A0A6I6GA62-F1
#
_entry.id   AF-A0A6I6GA62-F1
#
_cell.length_a   1.000
_cell.length_b   1.000
_cell.length_c   1.000
_cell.angle_alpha   90.00
_cell.angle_beta   90.00
_cell.angle_gamma   90.00
#
_symmetry.space_group_name_H-M   'P 1'
#
loop_
_entity.id
_entity.type
_entity.pdbx_description
1 polymer ?
#
loop_
_entity_poly.entity_id
_entity_poly.type
_entity_poly.pdbx_seq_one_letter_code
_entity_poly.pdbx_strand_id
1 'polypeptide(L)'
;MNQQQARDFVLHAFMSFDYRVSAAESKLTVKCFYINNPDGTVRWIWPAHSQRPVFLRFYFTGSWKSKLFALVVRFLFALGLQKFIADGDCSVSLGQPEQPYADVTKAQWALFTGTKGPNRKLVVYLPGAGGQFVKIPYGELSSSILQMEATALHYWQEKPLQFVVIPRLLASSDALLAQQNVSFGMNPASMHWLQLPQQAVQEWCFRSITSNNISDSKIPTQIAERLQRLHAIRHTPLPEGLIHKLQLLFSTASNWENIHEAPAHGDCTPWNMLMNEQKIALIDWELYKPSASALYDAFHFHYQTTVLIGNQGFAAIRQKLDAWHQLCHPQLEKHGLNIAQLEQWYLLDVISYYAEIYAQQKDWHLQIGWLLQTWSDALSYWLMKNNTVADRTQLIADISDWLRTKKHAAVKMHLPHVLLLPLHSDIDICMERSTALTMMTWLQQHPLCKQVVLRSRSNLTQSGIYLHSGNVLHIDAIWQLKRKAIQFMNVQAMLATAVNDGRGILVADNYHDAMYTWLFYVLNGAGIPEKYQQQWHQFTQEERNALLATVERYSKQQKPAEALFTPSKVTMQSAAAYVRQEPQNRGSTIYCQPISIRY
;
A
#
# COMPACT_ATOMS: atom_id res chain seq x y z
N MET A 1 -4.50 -21.40 20.39
CA MET A 1 -5.55 -22.42 20.18
C MET A 1 -5.35 -23.45 21.28
N ASN A 2 -6.34 -23.76 22.12
CA ASN A 2 -6.18 -24.78 23.16
C ASN A 2 -6.26 -26.20 22.54
N GLN A 3 -5.80 -27.22 23.26
CA GLN A 3 -5.82 -28.62 22.79
C GLN A 3 -7.23 -29.10 22.37
N GLN A 4 -8.30 -28.56 22.98
CA GLN A 4 -9.70 -28.89 22.66
C GLN A 4 -10.07 -28.41 21.25
N GLN A 5 -9.70 -27.19 20.88
CA GLN A 5 -9.94 -26.64 19.55
C GLN A 5 -9.13 -27.35 18.46
N ALA A 6 -7.90 -27.80 18.73
CA ALA A 6 -7.12 -28.61 17.78
C ALA A 6 -7.76 -29.98 17.53
N ARG A 7 -8.41 -30.54 18.55
CA ARG A 7 -9.11 -31.82 18.49
C ARG A 7 -10.38 -31.74 17.64
N ASP A 8 -11.22 -30.73 17.84
CA ASP A 8 -12.46 -30.53 17.06
C ASP A 8 -12.16 -30.13 15.59
N PHE A 9 -11.05 -29.45 15.37
CA PHE A 9 -10.63 -28.89 14.08
C PHE A 9 -9.98 -29.91 13.14
N VAL A 10 -9.23 -30.88 13.68
CA VAL A 10 -8.68 -31.97 12.88
C VAL A 10 -9.76 -33.02 12.56
N LEU A 11 -10.71 -33.21 13.47
CA LEU A 11 -11.91 -34.01 13.23
C LEU A 11 -12.69 -33.50 12.01
N HIS A 12 -12.88 -32.19 11.85
CA HIS A 12 -13.56 -31.63 10.68
C HIS A 12 -12.75 -31.78 9.37
N ALA A 13 -11.41 -31.69 9.44
CA ALA A 13 -10.53 -31.83 8.29
C ALA A 13 -10.45 -33.27 7.74
N PHE A 14 -10.68 -34.27 8.60
CA PHE A 14 -10.69 -35.67 8.21
C PHE A 14 -12.11 -36.25 8.05
N MET A 15 -13.16 -35.58 8.53
CA MET A 15 -14.58 -35.96 8.32
C MET A 15 -15.09 -35.72 6.89
N SER A 16 -14.41 -34.87 6.10
CA SER A 16 -14.84 -34.50 4.73
C SER A 16 -14.22 -35.36 3.63
N PHE A 17 -13.12 -36.08 3.90
CA PHE A 17 -12.90 -37.38 3.23
C PHE A 17 -14.03 -38.28 3.73
N ASP A 18 -14.63 -39.17 2.92
CA ASP A 18 -15.76 -40.10 3.26
C ASP A 18 -15.61 -40.92 4.58
N TYR A 19 -15.54 -40.22 5.70
CA TYR A 19 -15.31 -40.68 7.06
C TYR A 19 -16.47 -40.08 7.84
N ARG A 20 -17.67 -40.62 7.59
CA ARG A 20 -18.79 -40.38 8.50
C ARG A 20 -18.35 -40.85 9.87
N VAL A 21 -18.27 -39.94 10.83
CA VAL A 21 -18.07 -40.32 12.23
C VAL A 21 -19.34 -41.01 12.67
N SER A 22 -19.39 -42.34 12.52
CA SER A 22 -20.39 -43.14 13.20
C SER A 22 -20.16 -42.95 14.71
N ALA A 23 -21.24 -42.73 15.45
CA ALA A 23 -21.19 -42.41 16.87
C ALA A 23 -20.74 -43.59 17.75
N ALA A 24 -20.26 -44.69 17.17
CA ALA A 24 -19.89 -45.90 17.88
C ALA A 24 -18.55 -46.48 17.37
N GLU A 25 -17.58 -46.42 18.28
CA GLU A 25 -16.49 -47.40 18.49
C GLU A 25 -15.22 -47.36 17.61
N SER A 26 -14.13 -46.93 18.29
CA SER A 26 -12.70 -46.86 17.91
C SER A 26 -12.24 -45.69 17.02
N LYS A 27 -11.84 -44.59 17.68
CA LYS A 27 -11.08 -43.47 17.05
C LYS A 27 -9.61 -43.86 16.94
N LEU A 28 -9.09 -43.99 15.72
CA LEU A 28 -7.65 -44.15 15.50
C LEU A 28 -6.93 -42.85 15.89
N THR A 29 -5.86 -42.95 16.68
CA THR A 29 -5.12 -41.77 17.16
C THR A 29 -3.71 -41.76 16.60
N VAL A 30 -3.32 -40.65 15.96
CA VAL A 30 -1.99 -40.40 15.41
C VAL A 30 -1.26 -39.39 16.29
N LYS A 31 -0.06 -39.73 16.77
CA LYS A 31 0.81 -38.77 17.45
C LYS A 31 1.46 -37.85 16.42
N CYS A 32 1.40 -36.55 16.66
CA CYS A 32 1.87 -35.50 15.76
C CYS A 32 2.79 -34.51 16.48
N PHE A 33 3.63 -33.84 15.71
CA PHE A 33 4.36 -32.65 16.12
C PHE A 33 3.76 -31.43 15.42
N TYR A 34 4.00 -30.24 16.00
CA TYR A 34 3.58 -28.98 15.40
C TYR A 34 4.62 -27.87 15.54
N ILE A 35 4.52 -26.89 14.64
CA ILE A 35 5.21 -25.60 14.67
C ILE A 35 4.18 -24.50 14.72
N ASN A 36 4.43 -23.47 15.52
CA ASN A 36 3.61 -22.28 15.67
C ASN A 36 4.04 -21.15 14.71
N ASN A 37 3.09 -20.25 14.45
CA ASN A 37 3.35 -18.92 13.94
C ASN A 37 3.99 -18.06 15.05
N PRO A 38 4.59 -16.90 14.69
CA PRO A 38 5.10 -15.95 15.69
C PRO A 38 4.04 -15.47 16.71
N ASP A 39 2.75 -15.52 16.35
CA ASP A 39 1.63 -15.17 17.24
C ASP A 39 1.20 -16.30 18.19
N GLY A 40 1.94 -17.43 18.21
CA GLY A 40 1.66 -18.59 19.05
C GLY A 40 0.54 -19.50 18.55
N THR A 41 -0.06 -19.23 17.38
CA THR A 41 -1.02 -20.17 16.77
C THR A 41 -0.30 -21.32 16.09
N VAL A 42 -0.86 -22.52 16.12
CA VAL A 42 -0.32 -23.65 15.34
C VAL A 42 -0.35 -23.29 13.86
N ARG A 43 0.78 -23.46 13.17
CA ARG A 43 0.98 -23.22 11.73
C ARG A 43 1.00 -24.51 10.93
N TRP A 44 1.84 -25.47 11.35
CA TRP A 44 2.01 -26.75 10.69
C TRP A 44 1.85 -27.89 11.66
N ILE A 45 1.23 -28.98 11.21
CA ILE A 45 1.09 -30.24 11.95
C ILE A 45 1.56 -31.37 11.04
N TRP A 46 2.33 -32.32 11.57
CA TRP A 46 2.75 -33.52 10.84
C TRP A 46 2.88 -34.73 11.79
N PRO A 47 2.74 -35.98 11.29
CA PRO A 47 2.90 -37.17 12.12
C PRO A 47 4.29 -37.29 12.74
N ALA A 48 4.36 -37.71 14.00
CA ALA A 48 5.62 -37.87 14.73
C ALA A 48 6.56 -38.92 14.10
N HIS A 49 5.98 -39.90 13.39
CA HIS A 49 6.69 -40.92 12.63
C HIS A 49 7.10 -40.45 11.21
N SER A 50 6.92 -39.17 10.87
CA SER A 50 7.34 -38.66 9.57
C SER A 50 8.86 -38.67 9.39
N GLN A 51 9.31 -39.27 8.29
CA GLN A 51 10.72 -39.34 7.90
C GLN A 51 11.13 -38.18 6.99
N ARG A 52 10.16 -37.48 6.42
CA ARG A 52 10.40 -36.34 5.53
C ARG A 52 9.62 -35.12 6.00
N PRO A 53 10.18 -33.90 5.90
CA PRO A 53 9.50 -32.67 6.28
C PRO A 53 8.51 -32.24 5.19
N VAL A 54 7.46 -33.02 4.97
CA VAL A 54 6.50 -32.75 3.89
C VAL A 54 5.72 -31.45 4.07
N PHE A 55 5.67 -30.90 5.29
CA PHE A 55 5.13 -29.56 5.55
C PHE A 55 5.90 -28.43 4.84
N LEU A 56 7.17 -28.64 4.44
CA LEU A 56 7.91 -27.66 3.64
C LEU A 56 7.29 -27.44 2.25
N ARG A 57 6.32 -28.26 1.83
CA ARG A 57 5.52 -28.02 0.61
C ARG A 57 4.65 -26.78 0.72
N PHE A 58 4.33 -26.32 1.93
CA PHE A 58 3.60 -25.08 2.19
C PHE A 58 4.53 -23.86 2.34
N TYR A 59 5.84 -24.05 2.18
CA TYR A 59 6.83 -23.04 2.54
C TYR A 59 7.56 -22.50 1.31
N PHE A 60 7.43 -21.20 1.08
CA PHE A 60 8.10 -20.52 -0.03
C PHE A 60 9.60 -20.37 0.22
N THR A 61 10.44 -20.94 -0.66
CA THR A 61 11.90 -20.97 -0.53
C THR A 61 12.63 -20.00 -1.47
N GLY A 62 12.03 -18.83 -1.73
CA GLY A 62 12.62 -17.83 -2.64
C GLY A 62 13.79 -17.01 -2.06
N SER A 63 13.95 -16.94 -0.74
CA SER A 63 15.03 -16.17 -0.08
C SER A 63 16.16 -17.07 0.42
N TRP A 64 17.37 -16.53 0.59
CA TRP A 64 18.48 -17.31 1.16
C TRP A 64 18.17 -17.79 2.58
N LYS A 65 17.50 -16.98 3.41
CA LYS A 65 17.06 -17.36 4.76
C LYS A 65 16.09 -18.54 4.72
N SER A 66 15.12 -18.49 3.82
CA SER A 66 14.14 -19.58 3.67
C SER A 66 14.76 -20.85 3.09
N LYS A 67 15.74 -20.73 2.19
CA LYS A 67 16.54 -21.87 1.71
C LYS A 67 17.36 -22.52 2.83
N LEU A 68 18.04 -21.71 3.65
CA LEU A 68 18.81 -22.20 4.79
C LEU A 68 17.90 -22.91 5.81
N PHE A 69 16.77 -22.30 6.15
CA PHE A 69 15.78 -22.92 7.03
C PHE A 69 15.32 -24.29 6.48
N ALA A 70 14.95 -24.36 5.20
CA ALA A 70 14.53 -25.61 4.57
C ALA A 70 15.64 -26.68 4.57
N LEU A 71 16.90 -26.27 4.38
CA LEU A 71 18.06 -27.16 4.43
C LEU A 71 18.25 -27.74 5.84
N VAL A 72 18.25 -26.89 6.87
CA VAL A 72 18.39 -27.32 8.27
C VAL A 72 17.26 -28.27 8.67
N VAL A 73 16.02 -27.95 8.32
CA VAL A 73 14.86 -28.81 8.60
C VAL A 73 15.01 -30.17 7.92
N ARG A 74 15.40 -30.22 6.64
CA ARG A 74 15.65 -31.49 5.94
C ARG A 74 16.74 -32.33 6.60
N PHE A 75 17.81 -31.68 7.05
CA PHE A 75 18.90 -32.35 7.77
C PHE A 75 18.42 -32.95 9.10
N LEU A 76 17.67 -32.20 9.90
CA LEU A 76 17.13 -32.70 11.17
C LEU A 76 16.18 -33.88 10.99
N PHE A 77 15.35 -33.89 9.95
CA PHE A 77 14.52 -35.04 9.61
C PHE A 77 15.34 -36.26 9.18
N ALA A 78 16.41 -36.07 8.40
CA ALA A 78 17.29 -37.17 8.00
C ALA A 78 17.98 -37.84 9.20
N LEU A 79 18.19 -37.09 10.30
CA LEU A 79 18.75 -37.59 11.56
C LEU A 79 17.70 -38.11 12.55
N GLY A 80 16.39 -38.05 12.24
CA GLY A 80 15.32 -38.40 13.19
C GLY A 80 15.19 -37.41 14.37
N LEU A 81 15.72 -36.19 14.21
CA LEU A 81 15.76 -35.12 15.22
C LEU A 81 14.62 -34.10 15.03
N GLN A 82 13.50 -34.48 14.39
CA GLN A 82 12.39 -33.57 14.11
C GLN A 82 11.73 -32.98 15.36
N LYS A 83 11.93 -33.57 16.55
CA LYS A 83 11.43 -33.00 17.82
C LYS A 83 12.09 -31.65 18.15
N PHE A 84 13.33 -31.42 17.71
CA PHE A 84 14.08 -30.18 18.01
C PHE A 84 13.58 -28.95 17.26
N ILE A 85 12.81 -29.15 16.18
CA ILE A 85 12.17 -28.04 15.46
C ILE A 85 10.72 -27.82 15.87
N ALA A 86 10.13 -28.75 16.61
CA ALA A 86 8.73 -28.69 17.00
C ALA A 86 8.56 -27.80 18.22
N ASP A 87 7.53 -26.97 18.22
CA ASP A 87 7.12 -26.18 19.38
C ASP A 87 6.34 -27.04 20.40
N GLY A 88 5.82 -28.20 19.96
CA GLY A 88 5.19 -29.18 20.82
C GLY A 88 4.66 -30.41 20.08
N ASP A 89 3.95 -31.27 20.81
CA ASP A 89 3.27 -32.44 20.28
C ASP A 89 1.76 -32.45 20.58
N CYS A 90 1.02 -33.16 19.74
CA CYS A 90 -0.43 -33.33 19.89
C CYS A 90 -0.87 -34.71 19.39
N SER A 91 -2.12 -35.06 19.68
CA SER A 91 -2.76 -36.27 19.18
C SER A 91 -3.93 -35.91 18.27
N VAL A 92 -3.92 -36.48 17.08
CA VAL A 92 -4.97 -36.32 16.07
C VAL A 92 -5.84 -37.56 16.09
N SER A 93 -7.14 -37.40 16.35
CA SER A 93 -8.12 -38.48 16.27
C SER A 93 -8.75 -38.50 14.88
N LEU A 94 -8.70 -39.65 14.22
CA LEU A 94 -9.31 -39.91 12.91
C LEU A 94 -10.59 -40.74 13.11
N GLY A 95 -11.61 -40.47 12.30
CA GLY A 95 -12.75 -41.38 12.16
C GLY A 95 -12.33 -42.71 11.54
N GLN A 96 -13.17 -43.74 11.62
CA GLN A 96 -12.94 -44.96 10.85
C GLN A 96 -13.24 -44.72 9.35
N PRO A 97 -12.38 -45.18 8.42
CA PRO A 97 -12.66 -45.10 6.98
C PRO A 97 -13.81 -46.03 6.59
N GLU A 98 -14.73 -45.61 5.72
CA GLU A 98 -15.67 -46.53 5.04
C GLU A 98 -15.00 -47.25 3.84
N GLN A 99 -13.81 -46.83 3.40
CA GLN A 99 -13.09 -47.33 2.22
C GLN A 99 -11.57 -47.45 2.49
N PRO A 100 -10.82 -48.32 1.77
CA PRO A 100 -9.40 -48.59 2.03
C PRO A 100 -8.50 -47.48 1.46
N TYR A 101 -8.69 -46.25 1.89
CA TYR A 101 -7.67 -45.22 1.69
C TYR A 101 -6.47 -45.55 2.57
N ALA A 102 -5.27 -45.47 1.98
CA ALA A 102 -3.99 -45.77 2.60
C ALA A 102 -3.96 -45.28 4.05
N ASP A 103 -3.66 -46.19 4.97
CA ASP A 103 -3.64 -46.00 6.41
C ASP A 103 -3.04 -44.63 6.79
N VAL A 104 -3.88 -43.62 7.01
CA VAL A 104 -3.47 -42.24 7.31
C VAL A 104 -2.66 -42.19 8.61
N THR A 105 -2.78 -43.25 9.44
CA THR A 105 -1.97 -43.44 10.65
C THR A 105 -0.52 -43.82 10.37
N LYS A 106 -0.22 -44.32 9.16
CA LYS A 106 1.13 -44.66 8.67
C LYS A 106 1.59 -43.78 7.51
N ALA A 107 0.68 -43.01 6.92
CA ALA A 107 0.98 -42.11 5.82
C ALA A 107 1.79 -40.90 6.30
N GLN A 108 2.76 -40.49 5.48
CA GLN A 108 3.40 -39.18 5.63
C GLN A 108 2.38 -38.13 5.21
N TRP A 109 2.10 -37.10 6.01
CA TRP A 109 1.25 -35.99 5.59
C TRP A 109 1.62 -34.72 6.37
N ALA A 110 1.15 -33.57 5.91
CA ALA A 110 1.24 -32.34 6.67
C ALA A 110 -0.02 -31.50 6.51
N LEU A 111 -0.39 -30.80 7.56
CA LEU A 111 -1.50 -29.86 7.60
C LEU A 111 -0.95 -28.45 7.84
N PHE A 112 -1.30 -27.52 6.95
CA PHE A 112 -1.19 -26.10 7.17
C PHE A 112 -2.53 -25.56 7.66
N THR A 113 -2.50 -24.89 8.81
CA THR A 113 -3.70 -24.43 9.53
C THR A 113 -4.23 -23.08 9.05
N GLY A 114 -3.58 -22.47 8.06
CA GLY A 114 -3.91 -21.15 7.54
C GLY A 114 -3.51 -20.01 8.48
N THR A 115 -3.49 -18.79 7.94
CA THR A 115 -3.39 -17.56 8.73
C THR A 115 -4.77 -17.18 9.27
N LYS A 116 -4.83 -16.56 10.45
CA LYS A 116 -6.08 -16.01 10.98
C LYS A 116 -6.67 -14.99 10.00
N GLY A 117 -7.96 -15.14 9.70
CA GLY A 117 -8.71 -14.23 8.84
C GLY A 117 -10.03 -14.84 8.38
N PRO A 118 -10.91 -14.03 7.75
CA PRO A 118 -12.20 -14.50 7.26
C PRO A 118 -12.06 -15.48 6.06
N ASN A 119 -10.93 -15.44 5.36
CA ASN A 119 -10.58 -16.35 4.26
C ASN A 119 -9.77 -17.57 4.72
N ARG A 120 -9.74 -17.86 6.03
CA ARG A 120 -8.92 -18.94 6.56
C ARG A 120 -9.35 -20.27 5.93
N LYS A 121 -8.38 -21.00 5.40
CA LYS A 121 -8.55 -22.36 4.86
C LYS A 121 -7.46 -23.26 5.41
N LEU A 122 -7.82 -24.52 5.60
CA LEU A 122 -6.89 -25.58 5.92
C LEU A 122 -6.33 -26.18 4.64
N VAL A 123 -5.07 -26.58 4.65
CA VAL A 123 -4.46 -27.25 3.50
C VAL A 123 -3.70 -28.49 3.99
N VAL A 124 -4.14 -29.67 3.54
CA VAL A 124 -3.47 -30.94 3.79
C VAL A 124 -2.67 -31.32 2.54
N TYR A 125 -1.42 -31.72 2.73
CA TYR A 125 -0.62 -32.32 1.67
C TYR A 125 -0.56 -33.83 1.88
N LEU A 126 -0.98 -34.57 0.85
CA LEU A 126 -0.95 -36.03 0.81
C LEU A 126 0.07 -36.48 -0.26
N PRO A 127 1.17 -37.12 0.14
CA PRO A 127 2.11 -37.79 -0.75
C PRO A 127 1.46 -38.99 -1.45
N GLY A 128 1.95 -39.32 -2.65
CA GLY A 128 1.46 -40.41 -3.48
C GLY A 128 2.07 -40.30 -4.88
N ALA A 129 1.57 -41.08 -5.84
CA ALA A 129 1.91 -40.89 -7.25
C ALA A 129 1.44 -39.49 -7.70
N GLY A 130 2.38 -38.55 -7.86
CA GLY A 130 2.09 -37.16 -8.24
C GLY A 130 1.71 -36.22 -7.10
N GLY A 131 1.33 -36.71 -5.91
CA GLY A 131 0.96 -35.94 -4.72
C GLY A 131 -0.26 -35.02 -4.90
N GLN A 132 -0.92 -34.66 -3.80
CA GLN A 132 -2.11 -33.80 -3.84
C GLN A 132 -2.20 -32.84 -2.66
N PHE A 133 -2.89 -31.72 -2.88
CA PHE A 133 -3.29 -30.77 -1.85
C PHE A 133 -4.80 -30.83 -1.67
N VAL A 134 -5.25 -30.95 -0.43
CA VAL A 134 -6.67 -30.90 -0.07
C VAL A 134 -6.91 -29.66 0.77
N LYS A 135 -7.68 -28.72 0.23
CA LYS A 135 -8.09 -27.48 0.87
C LYS A 135 -9.45 -27.66 1.53
N ILE A 136 -9.60 -27.23 2.77
CA ILE A 136 -10.83 -27.39 3.57
C ILE A 136 -11.22 -26.01 4.10
N PRO A 137 -12.47 -25.56 3.83
CA PRO A 137 -12.90 -24.23 4.24
C PRO A 137 -13.06 -24.15 5.76
N TYR A 138 -12.75 -22.98 6.32
CA TYR A 138 -13.04 -22.62 7.70
C TYR A 138 -14.04 -21.46 7.75
N GLY A 139 -15.31 -21.78 7.43
CA GLY A 139 -16.43 -20.83 7.38
C GLY A 139 -16.97 -20.58 5.97
N GLU A 140 -18.14 -19.94 5.88
CA GLU A 140 -18.88 -19.74 4.63
C GLU A 140 -18.06 -19.01 3.55
N LEU A 141 -17.39 -17.90 3.92
CA LEU A 141 -16.60 -17.12 2.96
C LEU A 141 -15.48 -17.95 2.30
N SER A 142 -14.77 -18.74 3.10
CA SER A 142 -13.72 -19.63 2.58
C SER A 142 -14.29 -20.77 1.72
N SER A 143 -15.54 -21.18 1.92
CA SER A 143 -16.20 -22.17 1.07
C SER A 143 -16.47 -21.59 -0.32
N SER A 144 -17.04 -20.37 -0.39
CA SER A 144 -17.25 -19.67 -1.66
C SER A 144 -15.94 -19.47 -2.44
N ILE A 145 -14.85 -19.11 -1.74
CA ILE A 145 -13.53 -18.96 -2.35
C ILE A 145 -13.02 -20.29 -2.94
N LEU A 146 -13.18 -21.40 -2.23
CA LEU A 146 -12.76 -22.71 -2.74
C LEU A 146 -13.63 -23.17 -3.93
N GLN A 147 -14.93 -22.87 -3.93
CA GLN A 147 -15.79 -23.14 -5.09
C GLN A 147 -15.37 -22.34 -6.34
N MET A 148 -14.94 -21.09 -6.15
CA MET A 148 -14.36 -20.28 -7.24
C MET A 148 -13.07 -20.91 -7.78
N GLU A 149 -12.18 -21.36 -6.90
CA GLU A 149 -10.95 -22.07 -7.29
C GLU A 149 -11.27 -23.38 -8.02
N ALA A 150 -12.23 -24.19 -7.56
CA ALA A 150 -12.64 -25.41 -8.25
C ALA A 150 -13.12 -25.12 -9.68
N THR A 151 -13.93 -24.06 -9.84
CA THR A 151 -14.45 -23.61 -11.14
C THR A 151 -13.31 -23.18 -12.06
N ALA A 152 -12.32 -22.45 -11.53
CA ALA A 152 -11.12 -22.05 -12.27
C ALA A 152 -10.32 -23.26 -12.76
N LEU A 153 -10.03 -24.20 -11.86
CA LEU A 153 -9.26 -25.40 -12.19
C LEU A 153 -10.01 -26.27 -13.22
N HIS A 154 -11.32 -26.41 -13.08
CA HIS A 154 -12.15 -27.14 -14.03
C HIS A 154 -12.11 -26.51 -15.43
N TYR A 155 -12.29 -25.18 -15.52
CA TYR A 155 -12.20 -24.44 -16.79
C TYR A 155 -10.87 -24.68 -17.52
N TRP A 156 -9.75 -24.68 -16.80
CA TRP A 156 -8.43 -24.86 -17.39
C TRP A 156 -8.07 -26.31 -17.70
N GLN A 157 -8.72 -27.28 -17.07
CA GLN A 157 -8.59 -28.69 -17.46
C GLN A 157 -9.16 -28.94 -18.86
N GLU A 158 -10.23 -28.24 -19.22
CA GLU A 158 -10.85 -28.34 -20.56
C GLU A 158 -10.07 -27.56 -21.64
N LYS A 159 -9.19 -26.64 -21.22
CA LYS A 159 -8.39 -25.77 -22.10
C LYS A 159 -6.91 -25.86 -21.75
N PRO A 160 -6.27 -27.03 -21.96
CA PRO A 160 -4.89 -27.24 -21.57
C PRO A 160 -3.96 -26.30 -22.34
N LEU A 161 -2.97 -25.78 -21.63
CA LEU A 161 -1.91 -24.92 -22.16
C LEU A 161 -0.62 -25.73 -22.31
N GLN A 162 0.22 -25.35 -23.27
CA GLN A 162 1.44 -26.07 -23.62
C GLN A 162 2.58 -25.77 -22.62
N PHE A 163 2.77 -24.50 -22.29
CA PHE A 163 3.87 -23.97 -21.49
C PHE A 163 3.43 -23.49 -20.11
N VAL A 164 2.13 -23.32 -19.89
CA VAL A 164 1.55 -23.03 -18.56
C VAL A 164 0.95 -24.30 -17.96
N VAL A 165 1.40 -24.67 -16.76
CA VAL A 165 0.90 -25.82 -16.01
C VAL A 165 -0.08 -25.36 -14.95
N ILE A 166 -1.26 -25.96 -14.93
CA ILE A 166 -2.33 -25.64 -14.00
C ILE A 166 -2.67 -26.91 -13.21
N PRO A 167 -2.81 -26.85 -11.87
CA PRO A 167 -3.19 -28.00 -11.07
C PRO A 167 -4.47 -28.66 -11.56
N ARG A 168 -4.44 -29.97 -11.79
CA ARG A 168 -5.64 -30.73 -12.08
C ARG A 168 -6.54 -30.74 -10.83
N LEU A 169 -7.80 -30.30 -10.94
CA LEU A 169 -8.85 -30.61 -9.97
C LEU A 169 -9.06 -32.13 -9.89
N LEU A 170 -8.94 -32.69 -8.69
CA LEU A 170 -9.10 -34.12 -8.42
C LEU A 170 -10.48 -34.43 -7.82
N ALA A 171 -10.94 -33.58 -6.91
CA ALA A 171 -12.28 -33.65 -6.32
C ALA A 171 -12.69 -32.27 -5.79
N SER A 172 -13.99 -31.99 -5.72
CA SER A 172 -14.54 -30.78 -5.10
C SER A 172 -15.92 -31.05 -4.51
N SER A 173 -16.20 -30.44 -3.36
CA SER A 173 -17.50 -30.39 -2.70
C SER A 173 -17.59 -29.14 -1.82
N ASP A 174 -18.72 -28.90 -1.16
CA ASP A 174 -18.85 -27.79 -0.19
C ASP A 174 -17.93 -27.95 1.02
N ALA A 175 -17.41 -29.16 1.24
CA ALA A 175 -16.56 -29.49 2.39
C ALA A 175 -15.06 -29.53 2.05
N LEU A 176 -14.67 -29.64 0.77
CA LEU A 176 -13.26 -29.67 0.37
C LEU A 176 -13.02 -29.36 -1.12
N LEU A 177 -11.78 -29.03 -1.43
CA LEU A 177 -11.21 -29.03 -2.78
C LEU A 177 -9.91 -29.84 -2.78
N ALA A 178 -9.80 -30.85 -3.64
CA ALA A 178 -8.58 -31.61 -3.84
C ALA A 178 -7.97 -31.31 -5.22
N GLN A 179 -6.67 -30.99 -5.24
CA GLN A 179 -5.94 -30.65 -6.47
C GLN A 179 -4.58 -31.34 -6.55
N GLN A 180 -4.10 -31.54 -7.77
CA GLN A 180 -2.78 -32.10 -8.06
C GLN A 180 -1.65 -31.20 -7.54
N ASN A 181 -0.58 -31.82 -7.04
CA ASN A 181 0.67 -31.12 -6.78
C ASN A 181 1.51 -30.96 -8.06
N VAL A 182 1.70 -29.72 -8.49
CA VAL A 182 2.49 -29.38 -9.70
C VAL A 182 3.97 -29.06 -9.40
N SER A 183 4.41 -29.16 -8.14
CA SER A 183 5.78 -28.75 -7.75
C SER A 183 6.89 -29.76 -8.09
N PHE A 184 6.57 -30.91 -8.67
CA PHE A 184 7.60 -31.87 -9.07
C PHE A 184 8.36 -31.39 -10.30
N GLY A 185 9.69 -31.30 -10.21
CA GLY A 185 10.53 -30.81 -11.30
C GLY A 185 10.44 -29.29 -11.55
N MET A 186 9.88 -28.54 -10.59
CA MET A 186 9.76 -27.09 -10.67
C MET A 186 10.44 -26.42 -9.47
N ASN A 187 10.96 -25.22 -9.71
CA ASN A 187 11.56 -24.34 -8.73
C ASN A 187 10.62 -23.17 -8.41
N PRO A 188 10.80 -22.47 -7.28
CA PRO A 188 10.14 -21.18 -7.06
C PRO A 188 10.40 -20.22 -8.23
N ALA A 189 9.37 -19.48 -8.64
CA ALA A 189 9.49 -18.51 -9.73
C ALA A 189 10.45 -17.35 -9.39
N SER A 190 11.02 -16.74 -10.43
CA SER A 190 11.81 -15.52 -10.28
C SER A 190 10.94 -14.34 -9.83
N MET A 191 11.53 -13.45 -9.03
CA MET A 191 10.95 -12.15 -8.68
C MET A 191 11.03 -11.14 -9.84
N HIS A 192 11.76 -11.48 -10.91
CA HIS A 192 11.95 -10.63 -12.08
C HIS A 192 11.21 -11.22 -13.28
N TRP A 193 10.24 -10.48 -13.81
CA TRP A 193 9.40 -10.90 -14.94
C TRP A 193 10.22 -11.38 -16.15
N LEU A 194 11.30 -10.67 -16.47
CA LEU A 194 12.17 -10.97 -17.62
C LEU A 194 12.96 -12.28 -17.48
N GLN A 195 12.97 -12.89 -16.30
CA GLN A 195 13.62 -14.17 -16.05
C GLN A 195 12.62 -15.34 -16.10
N LEU A 196 11.33 -15.08 -16.32
CA LEU A 196 10.34 -16.13 -16.52
C LEU A 196 10.47 -16.73 -17.94
N PRO A 197 10.11 -18.02 -18.14
CA PRO A 197 10.15 -18.63 -19.47
C PRO A 197 9.27 -17.88 -20.47
N GLN A 198 9.89 -17.31 -21.50
CA GLN A 198 9.23 -16.38 -22.41
C GLN A 198 8.03 -17.01 -23.15
N GLN A 199 8.13 -18.28 -23.56
CA GLN A 199 7.03 -18.99 -24.23
C GLN A 199 5.81 -19.13 -23.31
N ALA A 200 6.04 -19.44 -22.03
CA ALA A 200 4.97 -19.54 -21.04
C ALA A 200 4.33 -18.18 -20.74
N VAL A 201 5.13 -17.12 -20.64
CA VAL A 201 4.63 -15.75 -20.45
C VAL A 201 3.80 -15.31 -21.66
N GLN A 202 4.28 -15.55 -22.88
CA GLN A 202 3.55 -15.20 -24.10
C GLN A 202 2.24 -15.97 -24.22
N GLU A 203 2.26 -17.29 -23.99
CA GLU A 203 1.05 -18.10 -23.97
C GLU A 203 0.07 -17.59 -22.92
N TRP A 204 0.54 -17.34 -21.69
CA TRP A 204 -0.32 -16.85 -20.62
C TRP A 204 -0.92 -15.48 -20.97
N CYS A 205 -0.10 -14.48 -21.26
CA CYS A 205 -0.57 -13.11 -21.41
C CYS A 205 -1.50 -12.89 -22.60
N PHE A 206 -1.32 -13.63 -23.70
CA PHE A 206 -2.02 -13.37 -24.96
C PHE A 206 -3.07 -14.42 -25.33
N ARG A 207 -3.36 -15.37 -24.45
CA ARG A 207 -4.43 -16.35 -24.66
C ARG A 207 -5.82 -15.71 -24.57
N SER A 208 -6.73 -16.23 -25.39
CA SER A 208 -8.18 -16.00 -25.27
C SER A 208 -8.58 -14.53 -25.13
N ILE A 209 -7.80 -13.61 -25.71
CA ILE A 209 -8.13 -12.19 -25.71
C ILE A 209 -9.34 -11.96 -26.60
N THR A 210 -10.33 -11.26 -26.07
CA THR A 210 -11.51 -10.81 -26.80
C THR A 210 -11.65 -9.30 -26.69
N SER A 211 -12.09 -8.63 -27.76
CA SER A 211 -12.49 -7.23 -27.71
C SER A 211 -14.01 -7.16 -27.59
N ASN A 212 -14.51 -6.51 -26.55
CA ASN A 212 -15.93 -6.30 -26.32
C ASN A 212 -16.22 -4.80 -26.28
N ASN A 213 -17.44 -4.40 -26.68
CA ASN A 213 -17.90 -3.05 -26.36
C ASN A 213 -17.99 -2.90 -24.84
N ILE A 214 -17.71 -1.70 -24.33
CA ILE A 214 -17.78 -1.43 -22.89
C ILE A 214 -19.17 -1.67 -22.30
N SER A 215 -20.24 -1.45 -23.09
CA SER A 215 -21.62 -1.74 -22.69
C SER A 215 -21.91 -3.23 -22.45
N ASP A 216 -21.17 -4.10 -23.13
CA ASP A 216 -21.38 -5.55 -23.08
C ASP A 216 -20.49 -6.21 -22.01
N SER A 217 -19.45 -5.49 -21.56
CA SER A 217 -18.55 -5.94 -20.52
C SER A 217 -19.16 -5.82 -19.13
N LYS A 218 -18.88 -6.80 -18.26
CA LYS A 218 -19.25 -6.73 -16.83
C LYS A 218 -18.27 -5.90 -16.00
N ILE A 219 -17.06 -5.64 -16.51
CA ILE A 219 -15.99 -4.98 -15.77
C ILE A 219 -16.39 -3.57 -15.29
N PRO A 220 -16.93 -2.68 -16.16
CA PRO A 220 -17.32 -1.34 -15.73
C PRO A 220 -18.40 -1.34 -14.67
N THR A 221 -19.42 -2.20 -14.82
CA THR A 221 -20.52 -2.33 -13.85
C THR A 221 -20.01 -2.81 -12.49
N GLN A 222 -19.15 -3.82 -12.47
CA GLN A 222 -18.55 -4.31 -11.23
C GLN A 222 -17.74 -3.21 -10.53
N ILE A 223 -16.92 -2.46 -11.27
CA ILE A 223 -16.14 -1.34 -10.70
C ILE A 223 -17.06 -0.25 -10.17
N ALA A 224 -18.09 0.14 -10.93
CA ALA A 224 -19.05 1.16 -10.52
C ALA A 224 -19.75 0.80 -9.20
N GLU A 225 -20.18 -0.46 -9.05
CA GLU A 225 -20.79 -0.97 -7.82
C GLU A 225 -19.82 -0.91 -6.63
N ARG A 226 -18.55 -1.29 -6.82
CA ARG A 226 -17.51 -1.18 -5.77
C ARG A 226 -17.29 0.27 -5.37
N LEU A 227 -17.21 1.18 -6.34
CA LEU A 227 -17.04 2.62 -6.08
C LEU A 227 -18.25 3.20 -5.33
N GLN A 228 -19.46 2.78 -5.66
CA GLN A 228 -20.67 3.19 -4.96
C GLN A 228 -20.65 2.71 -3.50
N ARG A 229 -20.27 1.45 -3.26
CA ARG A 229 -20.14 0.92 -1.89
C ARG A 229 -19.05 1.64 -1.11
N LEU A 230 -17.88 1.89 -1.70
CA LEU A 230 -16.81 2.67 -1.09
C LEU A 230 -17.27 4.08 -0.67
N HIS A 231 -18.04 4.75 -1.51
CA HIS A 231 -18.59 6.06 -1.21
C HIS A 231 -19.61 6.03 -0.05
N ALA A 232 -20.33 4.91 0.11
CA ALA A 232 -21.30 4.73 1.19
C ALA A 232 -20.66 4.43 2.57
N ILE A 233 -19.38 4.05 2.61
CA ILE A 233 -18.68 3.76 3.87
C ILE A 233 -18.38 5.08 4.61
N ARG A 234 -19.12 5.32 5.69
CA ARG A 234 -18.85 6.44 6.60
C ARG A 234 -17.62 6.15 7.44
N HIS A 235 -16.74 7.14 7.60
CA HIS A 235 -15.53 7.06 8.43
C HIS A 235 -14.57 5.92 8.05
N THR A 236 -14.11 5.93 6.80
CA THR A 236 -13.07 5.00 6.34
C THR A 236 -11.66 5.52 6.67
N PRO A 237 -10.70 4.64 7.04
CA PRO A 237 -9.30 5.00 7.14
C PRO A 237 -8.64 5.28 5.77
N LEU A 238 -9.33 5.02 4.66
CA LEU A 238 -8.82 5.26 3.30
C LEU A 238 -8.57 6.75 3.01
N PRO A 239 -7.51 7.08 2.24
CA PRO A 239 -7.32 8.44 1.78
C PRO A 239 -8.46 8.88 0.83
N GLU A 240 -9.16 9.96 1.17
CA GLU A 240 -10.23 10.51 0.32
C GLU A 240 -9.76 10.83 -1.11
N GLY A 241 -8.56 11.40 -1.27
CA GLY A 241 -8.02 11.68 -2.60
C GLY A 241 -7.73 10.42 -3.43
N LEU A 242 -7.45 9.27 -2.81
CA LEU A 242 -7.35 7.99 -3.55
C LEU A 242 -8.70 7.64 -4.19
N ILE A 243 -9.78 7.71 -3.43
CA ILE A 243 -11.13 7.37 -3.91
C ILE A 243 -11.59 8.36 -4.97
N HIS A 244 -11.35 9.66 -4.74
CA HIS A 244 -11.67 10.69 -5.71
C HIS A 244 -10.93 10.49 -7.04
N LYS A 245 -9.62 10.21 -6.99
CA LYS A 245 -8.82 9.92 -8.19
C LYS A 245 -9.32 8.68 -8.93
N LEU A 246 -9.72 7.65 -8.19
CA LEU A 246 -10.27 6.42 -8.75
C LEU A 246 -11.59 6.69 -9.51
N GLN A 247 -12.45 7.54 -8.96
CA GLN A 247 -13.70 7.97 -9.62
C GLN A 247 -13.43 8.78 -10.89
N LEU A 248 -12.48 9.73 -10.86
CA LEU A 248 -12.11 10.52 -12.04
C LEU A 248 -11.51 9.67 -13.16
N LEU A 249 -10.69 8.67 -12.79
CA LEU A 249 -10.13 7.75 -13.77
C LEU A 249 -11.25 6.87 -14.36
N PHE A 250 -12.17 6.39 -13.51
CA PHE A 250 -13.32 5.59 -13.96
C PHE A 250 -14.20 6.36 -14.93
N SER A 251 -14.54 7.62 -14.63
CA SER A 251 -15.37 8.45 -15.52
C SER A 251 -14.70 8.73 -16.87
N THR A 252 -13.36 8.69 -16.93
CA THR A 252 -12.62 8.80 -18.19
C THR A 252 -12.67 7.48 -18.96
N ALA A 253 -12.37 6.37 -18.29
CA ALA A 253 -12.30 5.04 -18.90
C ALA A 253 -13.67 4.51 -19.36
N SER A 254 -14.75 4.87 -18.67
CA SER A 254 -16.12 4.47 -19.01
C SER A 254 -16.63 5.04 -20.34
N ASN A 255 -15.96 6.07 -20.88
CA ASN A 255 -16.32 6.68 -22.15
C ASN A 255 -15.58 6.06 -23.35
N TRP A 256 -14.70 5.08 -23.12
CA TRP A 256 -14.08 4.36 -24.24
C TRP A 256 -15.10 3.45 -24.94
N GLU A 257 -14.84 3.12 -26.19
CA GLU A 257 -15.75 2.29 -26.99
C GLU A 257 -15.63 0.80 -26.61
N ASN A 258 -14.39 0.34 -26.48
CA ASN A 258 -14.06 -1.07 -26.34
C ASN A 258 -13.13 -1.34 -25.15
N ILE A 259 -13.21 -2.57 -24.64
CA ILE A 259 -12.28 -3.13 -23.67
C ILE A 259 -11.80 -4.50 -24.17
N HIS A 260 -10.49 -4.72 -24.11
CA HIS A 260 -9.95 -6.05 -24.35
C HIS A 260 -9.91 -6.82 -23.04
N GLU A 261 -10.45 -8.03 -23.08
CA GLU A 261 -10.63 -8.89 -21.92
C GLU A 261 -9.96 -10.24 -22.14
N ALA A 262 -9.49 -10.82 -21.04
CA ALA A 262 -9.01 -12.20 -20.99
C ALA A 262 -9.25 -12.77 -19.59
N PRO A 263 -9.30 -14.10 -19.43
CA PRO A 263 -9.24 -14.71 -18.12
C PRO A 263 -7.94 -14.30 -17.39
N ALA A 264 -7.98 -14.14 -16.08
CA ALA A 264 -6.82 -13.80 -15.26
C ALA A 264 -6.76 -14.67 -14.00
N HIS A 265 -5.55 -15.01 -13.57
CA HIS A 265 -5.29 -15.65 -12.29
C HIS A 265 -5.75 -14.75 -11.14
N GLY A 266 -5.58 -13.44 -11.28
CA GLY A 266 -6.04 -12.42 -10.33
C GLY A 266 -5.09 -12.14 -9.17
N ASP A 267 -4.23 -13.12 -8.83
CA ASP A 267 -3.08 -12.95 -7.92
C ASP A 267 -1.77 -13.51 -8.52
N CYS A 268 -1.48 -13.14 -9.76
CA CYS A 268 -0.29 -13.63 -10.47
C CYS A 268 0.98 -13.00 -9.91
N THR A 269 1.59 -13.70 -8.96
CA THR A 269 2.77 -13.24 -8.21
C THR A 269 3.80 -14.37 -8.09
N PRO A 270 5.09 -14.07 -7.89
CA PRO A 270 6.14 -15.10 -7.81
C PRO A 270 5.91 -16.15 -6.72
N TRP A 271 5.23 -15.81 -5.63
CA TRP A 271 4.93 -16.76 -4.55
C TRP A 271 3.77 -17.71 -4.89
N ASN A 272 2.96 -17.36 -5.90
CA ASN A 272 1.91 -18.20 -6.49
C ASN A 272 2.36 -18.85 -7.79
N MET A 273 3.67 -18.84 -8.07
CA MET A 273 4.25 -19.39 -9.28
C MET A 273 5.43 -20.32 -9.02
N LEU A 274 5.49 -21.37 -9.82
CA LEU A 274 6.66 -22.23 -9.96
C LEU A 274 7.15 -22.18 -11.40
N MET A 275 8.40 -22.51 -11.64
CA MET A 275 8.95 -22.54 -13.00
C MET A 275 10.05 -23.59 -13.17
N ASN A 276 10.26 -24.00 -14.41
CA ASN A 276 11.50 -24.60 -14.87
C ASN A 276 12.00 -23.82 -16.09
N GLU A 277 12.93 -24.38 -16.87
CA GLU A 277 13.52 -23.69 -18.02
C GLU A 277 12.50 -23.36 -19.13
N GLN A 278 11.37 -24.09 -19.21
CA GLN A 278 10.42 -23.98 -20.31
C GLN A 278 9.02 -23.55 -19.88
N LYS A 279 8.60 -23.93 -18.66
CA LYS A 279 7.22 -23.82 -18.20
C LYS A 279 7.10 -23.00 -16.92
N ILE A 280 5.96 -22.36 -16.77
CA ILE A 280 5.48 -21.85 -15.47
C ILE A 280 4.33 -22.73 -14.98
N ALA A 281 4.19 -22.89 -13.67
CA ALA A 281 2.97 -23.36 -13.07
C ALA A 281 2.34 -22.27 -12.21
N LEU A 282 1.02 -22.12 -12.33
CA LEU A 282 0.24 -21.16 -11.56
C LEU A 282 -0.57 -21.92 -10.49
N ILE A 283 -0.49 -21.48 -9.25
CA ILE A 283 -1.18 -22.09 -8.10
C ILE A 283 -1.95 -21.04 -7.30
N ASP A 284 -2.92 -21.49 -6.50
CA ASP A 284 -3.77 -20.65 -5.67
C ASP A 284 -4.71 -19.75 -6.48
N TRP A 285 -5.71 -20.38 -7.10
CA TRP A 285 -6.64 -19.76 -8.04
C TRP A 285 -7.87 -19.11 -7.37
N GLU A 286 -7.75 -18.75 -6.09
CA GLU A 286 -8.86 -18.16 -5.32
C GLU A 286 -9.35 -16.82 -5.88
N LEU A 287 -8.47 -16.06 -6.54
CA LEU A 287 -8.77 -14.76 -7.12
C LEU A 287 -9.03 -14.82 -8.63
N TYR A 288 -9.29 -16.02 -9.17
CA TYR A 288 -9.55 -16.21 -10.60
C TYR A 288 -10.66 -15.30 -11.10
N LYS A 289 -10.39 -14.64 -12.23
CA LYS A 289 -11.34 -13.79 -12.95
C LYS A 289 -11.59 -14.43 -14.31
N PRO A 290 -12.82 -14.90 -14.61
CA PRO A 290 -13.11 -15.45 -15.94
C PRO A 290 -13.04 -14.39 -17.04
N SER A 291 -13.22 -13.12 -16.66
CA SER A 291 -13.01 -11.95 -17.51
C SER A 291 -12.38 -10.84 -16.68
N ALA A 292 -11.22 -10.35 -17.13
CA ALA A 292 -10.52 -9.19 -16.59
C ALA A 292 -9.92 -8.42 -17.77
N SER A 293 -9.43 -7.20 -17.54
CA SER A 293 -8.69 -6.48 -18.58
C SER A 293 -7.52 -7.33 -19.09
N ALA A 294 -7.32 -7.41 -20.40
CA ALA A 294 -6.22 -8.16 -20.98
C ALA A 294 -4.89 -7.73 -20.35
N LEU A 295 -3.96 -8.70 -20.19
CA LEU A 295 -2.68 -8.50 -19.49
C LEU A 295 -2.77 -8.19 -17.98
N TYR A 296 -3.94 -8.35 -17.35
CA TYR A 296 -4.16 -8.14 -15.90
C TYR A 296 -3.02 -8.71 -15.05
N ASP A 297 -2.69 -9.98 -15.26
CA ASP A 297 -1.72 -10.71 -14.47
C ASP A 297 -0.27 -10.19 -14.64
N ALA A 298 0.07 -9.62 -15.81
CA ALA A 298 1.37 -9.00 -16.02
C ALA A 298 1.49 -7.69 -15.24
N PHE A 299 0.45 -6.84 -15.28
CA PHE A 299 0.40 -5.65 -14.44
C PHE A 299 0.43 -6.03 -12.95
N HIS A 300 -0.38 -7.02 -12.57
CA HIS A 300 -0.44 -7.51 -11.20
C HIS A 300 0.92 -7.96 -10.69
N PHE A 301 1.65 -8.74 -11.49
CA PHE A 301 3.01 -9.15 -11.17
C PHE A 301 3.91 -7.95 -10.91
N HIS A 302 3.96 -6.98 -11.82
CA HIS A 302 4.86 -5.83 -11.71
C HIS A 302 4.51 -4.94 -10.52
N TYR A 303 3.23 -4.67 -10.27
CA TYR A 303 2.77 -3.86 -9.15
C TYR A 303 3.03 -4.58 -7.81
N GLN A 304 2.55 -5.81 -7.63
CA GLN A 304 2.66 -6.51 -6.37
C GLN A 304 4.12 -6.80 -6.00
N THR A 305 4.92 -7.29 -6.94
CA THR A 305 6.34 -7.60 -6.64
C THR A 305 7.11 -6.34 -6.28
N THR A 306 6.91 -5.23 -6.98
CA THR A 306 7.69 -4.01 -6.74
C THR A 306 7.33 -3.33 -5.42
N VAL A 307 6.07 -3.42 -4.99
CA VAL A 307 5.62 -2.86 -3.71
C VAL A 307 5.97 -3.79 -2.55
N LEU A 308 5.59 -5.06 -2.63
CA LEU A 308 5.74 -6.00 -1.52
C LEU A 308 7.19 -6.49 -1.36
N ILE A 309 7.98 -6.44 -2.44
CA ILE A 309 9.41 -6.79 -2.44
C ILE A 309 10.23 -5.50 -2.59
N GLY A 310 10.55 -4.90 -1.46
CA GLY A 310 11.49 -3.78 -1.38
C GLY A 310 10.88 -2.39 -1.44
N ASN A 311 9.53 -2.27 -1.48
CA ASN A 311 8.82 -0.98 -1.41
C ASN A 311 9.44 0.07 -2.33
N GLN A 312 9.62 -0.28 -3.61
CA GLN A 312 10.39 0.56 -4.54
C GLN A 312 9.55 1.70 -5.16
N GLY A 313 8.25 1.76 -4.83
CA GLY A 313 7.32 2.80 -5.28
C GLY A 313 6.94 2.72 -6.76
N PHE A 314 6.11 3.68 -7.19
CA PHE A 314 5.53 3.69 -8.54
C PHE A 314 6.56 3.96 -9.65
N ALA A 315 7.57 4.81 -9.41
CA ALA A 315 8.60 5.10 -10.41
C ALA A 315 9.33 3.81 -10.87
N ALA A 316 9.62 2.89 -9.94
CA ALA A 316 10.23 1.60 -10.27
C ALA A 316 9.28 0.68 -11.04
N ILE A 317 7.97 0.72 -10.74
CA ILE A 317 6.95 -0.01 -11.52
C ILE A 317 6.95 0.49 -12.96
N ARG A 318 6.92 1.81 -13.15
CA ARG A 318 6.90 2.42 -14.49
C ARG A 318 8.12 2.01 -15.32
N GLN A 319 9.32 2.06 -14.74
CA GLN A 319 10.54 1.59 -15.41
C GLN A 319 10.45 0.13 -15.86
N LYS A 320 9.93 -0.76 -14.99
CA LYS A 320 9.76 -2.18 -15.31
C LYS A 320 8.71 -2.41 -16.39
N LEU A 321 7.58 -1.69 -16.33
CA LEU A 321 6.52 -1.77 -17.33
C LEU A 321 6.97 -1.21 -18.68
N ASP A 322 7.78 -0.14 -18.71
CA ASP A 322 8.33 0.40 -19.96
C ASP A 322 9.30 -0.59 -20.62
N ALA A 323 10.18 -1.21 -19.83
CA ALA A 323 11.08 -2.25 -20.33
C ALA A 323 10.30 -3.47 -20.85
N TRP A 324 9.25 -3.90 -20.14
CA TRP A 324 8.39 -5.00 -20.60
C TRP A 324 7.61 -4.63 -21.85
N HIS A 325 7.06 -3.41 -21.94
CA HIS A 325 6.34 -2.91 -23.10
C HIS A 325 7.18 -2.98 -24.37
N GLN A 326 8.45 -2.56 -24.31
CA GLN A 326 9.37 -2.65 -25.44
C GLN A 326 9.56 -4.10 -25.94
N LEU A 327 9.55 -5.07 -25.03
CA LEU A 327 9.73 -6.48 -25.38
C LEU A 327 8.48 -7.14 -25.94
N CYS A 328 7.29 -6.73 -25.49
CA CYS A 328 6.02 -7.30 -25.94
C CYS A 328 5.33 -6.50 -27.05
N HIS A 329 5.93 -5.39 -27.51
CA HIS A 329 5.36 -4.51 -28.55
C HIS A 329 4.84 -5.25 -29.79
N PRO A 330 5.57 -6.22 -30.39
CA PRO A 330 5.06 -6.93 -31.57
C PRO A 330 3.77 -7.73 -31.27
N GLN A 331 3.65 -8.28 -30.06
CA GLN A 331 2.45 -9.00 -29.63
C GLN A 331 1.29 -8.03 -29.34
N LEU A 332 1.57 -6.85 -28.78
CA LEU A 332 0.55 -5.83 -28.57
C LEU A 332 -0.03 -5.36 -29.90
N GLU A 333 0.82 -5.07 -30.90
CA GLU A 333 0.39 -4.67 -32.24
C GLU A 333 -0.43 -5.77 -32.92
N LYS A 334 0.04 -7.02 -32.87
CA LYS A 334 -0.67 -8.18 -33.42
C LYS A 334 -2.09 -8.31 -32.87
N HIS A 335 -2.29 -8.00 -31.59
CA HIS A 335 -3.57 -8.12 -30.91
C HIS A 335 -4.35 -6.79 -30.83
N GLY A 336 -3.84 -5.69 -31.40
CA GLY A 336 -4.50 -4.38 -31.35
C GLY A 336 -4.63 -3.79 -29.94
N LEU A 337 -3.73 -4.12 -29.02
CA LEU A 337 -3.87 -3.80 -27.60
C LEU A 337 -3.32 -2.41 -27.25
N ASN A 338 -4.16 -1.61 -26.60
CA ASN A 338 -3.73 -0.35 -25.99
C ASN A 338 -3.30 -0.57 -24.53
N ILE A 339 -1.99 -0.74 -24.31
CA ILE A 339 -1.44 -1.01 -22.97
C ILE A 339 -1.82 0.04 -21.92
N ALA A 340 -1.97 1.31 -22.32
CA ALA A 340 -2.35 2.39 -21.41
C ALA A 340 -3.79 2.25 -20.91
N GLN A 341 -4.71 1.86 -21.80
CA GLN A 341 -6.10 1.58 -21.40
C GLN A 341 -6.19 0.34 -20.52
N LEU A 342 -5.42 -0.71 -20.84
CA LEU A 342 -5.42 -1.97 -20.07
C LEU A 342 -4.87 -1.76 -18.65
N GLU A 343 -3.80 -0.99 -18.49
CA GLU A 343 -3.25 -0.68 -17.17
C GLU A 343 -4.26 0.10 -16.31
N GLN A 344 -4.98 1.05 -16.90
CA GLN A 344 -6.00 1.82 -16.18
C GLN A 344 -7.16 0.95 -15.73
N TRP A 345 -7.66 0.03 -16.57
CA TRP A 345 -8.68 -0.94 -16.16
C TRP A 345 -8.19 -1.90 -15.08
N TYR A 346 -6.94 -2.35 -15.16
CA TYR A 346 -6.28 -3.11 -14.09
C TYR A 346 -6.28 -2.33 -12.77
N LEU A 347 -5.84 -1.07 -12.79
CA LEU A 347 -5.80 -0.20 -11.61
C LEU A 347 -7.20 -0.01 -11.02
N LEU A 348 -8.19 0.27 -11.86
CA LEU A 348 -9.58 0.43 -11.44
C LEU A 348 -10.12 -0.80 -10.73
N ASP A 349 -9.92 -2.00 -11.31
CA ASP A 349 -10.38 -3.24 -10.71
C ASP A 349 -9.62 -3.59 -9.41
N VAL A 350 -8.28 -3.56 -9.43
CA VAL A 350 -7.47 -3.97 -8.28
C VAL A 350 -7.63 -3.02 -7.10
N ILE A 351 -7.65 -1.71 -7.34
CA ILE A 351 -7.76 -0.70 -6.28
C ILE A 351 -9.17 -0.73 -5.71
N SER A 352 -10.22 -0.76 -6.53
CA SER A 352 -11.60 -0.79 -6.02
C SER A 352 -11.86 -2.04 -5.18
N TYR A 353 -11.36 -3.20 -5.62
CA TYR A 353 -11.47 -4.46 -4.87
C TYR A 353 -10.76 -4.40 -3.51
N TYR A 354 -9.48 -4.04 -3.47
CA TYR A 354 -8.72 -4.02 -2.22
C TYR A 354 -9.08 -2.85 -1.30
N ALA A 355 -9.50 -1.72 -1.85
CA ALA A 355 -10.02 -0.61 -1.04
C ALA A 355 -11.23 -1.05 -0.22
N GLU A 356 -12.17 -1.82 -0.79
CA GLU A 356 -13.32 -2.33 -0.03
C GLU A 356 -12.88 -3.24 1.13
N ILE A 357 -11.90 -4.10 0.88
CA ILE A 357 -11.32 -4.98 1.89
C ILE A 357 -10.66 -4.16 3.00
N TYR A 358 -9.82 -3.18 2.64
CA TYR A 358 -9.06 -2.39 3.61
C TYR A 358 -9.94 -1.44 4.41
N ALA A 359 -11.03 -0.93 3.83
CA ALA A 359 -12.00 -0.10 4.53
C ALA A 359 -12.68 -0.84 5.70
N GLN A 360 -12.78 -2.17 5.63
CA GLN A 360 -13.39 -3.00 6.67
C GLN A 360 -12.40 -3.48 7.73
N GLN A 361 -11.10 -3.27 7.53
CA GLN A 361 -10.07 -3.69 8.46
C GLN A 361 -9.88 -2.65 9.58
N LYS A 362 -9.87 -3.12 10.82
CA LYS A 362 -9.60 -2.28 12.00
C LYS A 362 -8.14 -1.85 12.09
N ASP A 363 -7.24 -2.78 11.79
CA ASP A 363 -5.80 -2.60 11.90
C ASP A 363 -5.16 -2.86 10.54
N TRP A 364 -4.32 -1.92 10.09
CA TRP A 364 -3.59 -2.05 8.84
C TRP A 364 -2.16 -2.51 9.07
N HIS A 365 -1.73 -3.51 8.30
CA HIS A 365 -0.32 -3.83 8.18
C HIS A 365 0.40 -2.73 7.38
N LEU A 366 1.69 -2.48 7.67
CA LEU A 366 2.50 -1.45 7.00
C LEU A 366 2.45 -1.52 5.47
N GLN A 367 2.38 -2.74 4.92
CA GLN A 367 2.30 -2.98 3.48
C GLN A 367 1.04 -2.41 2.82
N ILE A 368 -0.07 -2.28 3.56
CA ILE A 368 -1.29 -1.64 3.05
C ILE A 368 -1.00 -0.18 2.73
N GLY A 369 -0.27 0.53 3.61
CA GLY A 369 0.14 1.91 3.37
C GLY A 369 1.02 2.05 2.12
N TRP A 370 1.93 1.10 1.87
CA TRP A 370 2.77 1.09 0.66
C TRP A 370 1.95 0.89 -0.61
N LEU A 371 0.98 -0.03 -0.59
CA LEU A 371 0.06 -0.26 -1.70
C LEU A 371 -0.79 0.98 -1.98
N LEU A 372 -1.44 1.55 -0.96
CA LEU A 372 -2.29 2.72 -1.10
C LEU A 372 -1.51 3.93 -1.66
N GLN A 373 -0.30 4.18 -1.17
CA GLN A 373 0.54 5.25 -1.71
C GLN A 373 0.90 4.99 -3.18
N THR A 374 1.36 3.78 -3.50
CA THR A 374 1.78 3.44 -4.87
C THR A 374 0.61 3.52 -5.85
N TRP A 375 -0.59 3.07 -5.44
CA TRP A 375 -1.81 3.21 -6.22
C TRP A 375 -2.21 4.67 -6.39
N SER A 376 -2.12 5.47 -5.33
CA SER A 376 -2.37 6.92 -5.37
C SER A 376 -1.48 7.62 -6.41
N ASP A 377 -0.19 7.28 -6.42
CA ASP A 377 0.80 7.78 -7.38
C ASP A 377 0.45 7.33 -8.81
N ALA A 378 0.12 6.05 -9.01
CA ALA A 378 -0.27 5.50 -10.31
C ALA A 378 -1.52 6.18 -10.89
N LEU A 379 -2.52 6.45 -10.05
CA LEU A 379 -3.72 7.19 -10.44
C LEU A 379 -3.38 8.63 -10.82
N SER A 380 -2.57 9.34 -10.01
CA SER A 380 -2.12 10.70 -10.34
C SER A 380 -1.38 10.75 -11.68
N TYR A 381 -0.52 9.77 -11.96
CA TYR A 381 0.16 9.64 -13.24
C TYR A 381 -0.84 9.53 -14.41
N TRP A 382 -1.84 8.63 -14.32
CA TRP A 382 -2.80 8.43 -15.40
C TRP A 382 -3.76 9.60 -15.58
N LEU A 383 -4.21 10.25 -14.49
CA LEU A 383 -5.03 11.47 -14.58
C LEU A 383 -4.29 12.61 -15.28
N MET A 384 -2.99 12.77 -15.00
CA MET A 384 -2.16 13.72 -15.73
C MET A 384 -2.00 13.32 -17.20
N LYS A 385 -1.68 12.05 -17.48
CA LYS A 385 -1.49 11.57 -18.87
C LYS A 385 -2.75 11.70 -19.73
N ASN A 386 -3.92 11.52 -19.11
CA ASN A 386 -5.21 11.69 -19.76
C ASN A 386 -5.66 13.16 -19.84
N ASN A 387 -4.90 14.10 -19.25
CA ASN A 387 -5.28 15.50 -19.06
C ASN A 387 -6.63 15.68 -18.32
N THR A 388 -7.00 14.74 -17.44
CA THR A 388 -8.25 14.77 -16.67
C THR A 388 -8.20 15.85 -15.58
N VAL A 389 -7.03 16.04 -14.97
CA VAL A 389 -6.80 17.06 -13.92
C VAL A 389 -5.47 17.74 -14.19
N ALA A 390 -5.41 19.06 -13.98
CA ALA A 390 -4.16 19.80 -14.03
C ALA A 390 -3.17 19.25 -12.97
N ASP A 391 -1.95 18.93 -13.41
CA ASP A 391 -0.91 18.33 -12.56
C ASP A 391 -0.61 19.14 -11.29
N ARG A 392 -0.62 20.48 -11.36
CA ARG A 392 -0.41 21.33 -10.18
C ARG A 392 -1.51 21.16 -9.14
N THR A 393 -2.77 21.17 -9.58
CA THR A 393 -3.92 20.97 -8.69
C THR A 393 -3.88 19.58 -8.07
N GLN A 394 -3.57 18.56 -8.88
CA GLN A 394 -3.46 17.19 -8.40
C GLN A 394 -2.31 17.04 -7.40
N LEU A 395 -1.14 17.64 -7.65
CA LEU A 395 -0.03 17.60 -6.70
C LEU A 395 -0.38 18.27 -5.38
N ILE A 396 -1.10 19.40 -5.40
CA ILE A 396 -1.54 20.07 -4.16
C ILE A 396 -2.51 19.16 -3.38
N ALA A 397 -3.41 18.46 -4.06
CA ALA A 397 -4.28 17.47 -3.44
C ALA A 397 -3.47 16.33 -2.80
N ASP A 398 -2.47 15.81 -3.52
CA ASP A 398 -1.61 14.73 -3.05
C ASP A 398 -0.76 15.16 -1.83
N ILE A 399 -0.27 16.41 -1.82
CA ILE A 399 0.40 17.01 -0.65
C ILE A 399 -0.55 17.09 0.53
N SER A 400 -1.79 17.54 0.31
CA SER A 400 -2.83 17.64 1.35
C SER A 400 -3.07 16.28 2.01
N ASP A 401 -3.22 15.24 1.21
CA ASP A 401 -3.41 13.87 1.67
C ASP A 401 -2.21 13.34 2.44
N TRP A 402 -1.01 13.58 1.92
CA TRP A 402 0.23 13.17 2.58
C TRP A 402 0.40 13.82 3.95
N LEU A 403 0.08 15.11 4.06
CA LEU A 403 0.17 15.90 5.28
C LEU A 403 -0.86 15.51 6.34
N ARG A 404 -2.01 14.93 5.95
CA ARG A 404 -3.11 14.56 6.87
C ARG A 404 -2.67 13.71 8.06
N THR A 405 -1.66 12.87 7.88
CA THR A 405 -1.12 11.96 8.93
C THR A 405 0.10 12.53 9.64
N LYS A 406 0.48 13.78 9.37
CA LYS A 406 1.71 14.42 9.86
C LYS A 406 1.37 15.63 10.69
N LYS A 407 2.13 15.88 11.76
CA LYS A 407 2.07 17.16 12.47
C LYS A 407 2.66 18.26 11.59
N HIS A 408 1.84 19.24 11.25
CA HIS A 408 2.22 20.40 10.44
C HIS A 408 1.31 21.58 10.76
N ALA A 409 1.72 22.78 10.34
CA ALA A 409 0.90 23.99 10.38
C ALA A 409 1.27 24.88 9.21
N ALA A 410 0.37 25.05 8.24
CA ALA A 410 0.53 26.06 7.21
C ALA A 410 0.32 27.46 7.79
N VAL A 411 1.16 28.40 7.37
CA VAL A 411 1.09 29.80 7.79
C VAL A 411 0.76 30.69 6.60
N LYS A 412 0.14 31.85 6.85
CA LYS A 412 -0.35 32.78 5.81
C LYS A 412 -1.36 32.14 4.84
N MET A 413 -1.98 31.02 5.23
CA MET A 413 -2.93 30.26 4.42
C MET A 413 -4.34 30.81 4.62
N HIS A 414 -4.69 31.79 3.79
CA HIS A 414 -5.93 32.56 3.92
C HIS A 414 -6.96 32.24 2.85
N LEU A 415 -6.71 31.17 2.10
CA LEU A 415 -7.62 30.69 1.09
C LEU A 415 -8.72 29.86 1.75
N PRO A 416 -9.95 29.84 1.19
CA PRO A 416 -11.00 28.93 1.65
C PRO A 416 -10.60 27.46 1.58
N HIS A 417 -9.72 27.10 0.62
CA HIS A 417 -9.23 25.75 0.44
C HIS A 417 -7.86 25.75 -0.24
N VAL A 418 -6.96 24.82 0.13
CA VAL A 418 -5.59 24.75 -0.39
C VAL A 418 -5.52 24.52 -1.91
N LEU A 419 -6.51 23.81 -2.48
CA LEU A 419 -6.60 23.58 -3.93
C LEU A 419 -6.83 24.86 -4.75
N LEU A 420 -7.25 25.95 -4.11
CA LEU A 420 -7.44 27.25 -4.75
C LEU A 420 -6.16 28.10 -4.77
N LEU A 421 -5.00 27.50 -4.45
CA LEU A 421 -3.72 28.20 -4.41
C LEU A 421 -3.39 28.83 -5.78
N PRO A 422 -3.22 30.16 -5.87
CA PRO A 422 -2.86 30.83 -7.12
C PRO A 422 -1.54 30.32 -7.69
N LEU A 423 -1.37 30.43 -9.01
CA LEU A 423 -0.23 29.87 -9.74
C LEU A 423 1.13 30.35 -9.21
N HIS A 424 1.21 31.62 -8.82
CA HIS A 424 2.44 32.28 -8.36
C HIS A 424 2.56 32.35 -6.82
N SER A 425 1.68 31.64 -6.11
CA SER A 425 1.74 31.57 -4.65
C SER A 425 2.53 30.36 -4.18
N ASP A 426 3.35 30.58 -3.17
CA ASP A 426 4.11 29.55 -2.46
C ASP A 426 3.26 28.99 -1.29
N ILE A 427 3.63 27.83 -0.76
CA ILE A 427 3.05 27.27 0.46
C ILE A 427 4.12 27.26 1.57
N ASP A 428 3.89 28.06 2.63
CA ASP A 428 4.71 28.06 3.82
C ASP A 428 4.16 27.05 4.84
N ILE A 429 4.91 25.99 5.16
CA ILE A 429 4.46 24.93 6.06
C ILE A 429 5.46 24.72 7.19
N CYS A 430 5.02 24.98 8.41
CA CYS A 430 5.76 24.62 9.61
C CYS A 430 5.64 23.11 9.89
N MET A 431 6.74 22.43 10.19
CA MET A 431 6.78 21.01 10.51
C MET A 431 8.09 20.61 11.21
N GLU A 432 8.18 19.38 11.72
CA GLU A 432 9.45 18.84 12.21
C GLU A 432 10.47 18.64 11.08
N ARG A 433 11.77 18.77 11.40
CA ARG A 433 12.84 18.59 10.41
C ARG A 433 12.84 17.20 9.78
N SER A 434 12.58 16.16 10.56
CA SER A 434 12.42 14.78 10.09
C SER A 434 11.31 14.67 9.04
N THR A 435 10.13 15.22 9.34
CA THR A 435 8.98 15.27 8.43
C THR A 435 9.33 16.01 7.14
N ALA A 436 9.99 17.17 7.22
CA ALA A 436 10.43 17.92 6.04
C ALA A 436 11.33 17.07 5.13
N LEU A 437 12.32 16.36 5.69
CA LEU A 437 13.21 15.49 4.91
C LEU A 437 12.45 14.35 4.22
N THR A 438 11.47 13.74 4.91
CA THR A 438 10.61 12.71 4.31
C THR A 438 9.73 13.26 3.18
N MET A 439 9.21 14.48 3.34
CA MET A 439 8.43 15.16 2.30
C MET A 439 9.28 15.41 1.05
N MET A 440 10.53 15.88 1.21
CA MET A 440 11.41 16.14 0.07
C MET A 440 11.74 14.86 -0.70
N THR A 441 12.00 13.77 0.01
CA THR A 441 12.26 12.46 -0.60
C THR A 441 11.04 11.97 -1.38
N TRP A 442 9.84 12.12 -0.79
CA TRP A 442 8.58 11.76 -1.43
C TRP A 442 8.32 12.61 -2.69
N LEU A 443 8.47 13.93 -2.62
CA LEU A 443 8.30 14.83 -3.77
C LEU A 443 9.25 14.52 -4.92
N GLN A 444 10.51 14.17 -4.63
CA GLN A 444 11.51 13.78 -5.64
C GLN A 444 11.13 12.50 -6.39
N GLN A 445 10.32 11.64 -5.79
CA GLN A 445 9.87 10.37 -6.37
C GLN A 445 8.44 10.46 -6.94
N HIS A 446 7.74 11.56 -6.72
CA HIS A 446 6.34 11.72 -7.07
C HIS A 446 6.15 11.80 -8.59
N PRO A 447 5.17 11.08 -9.19
CA PRO A 447 5.06 10.95 -10.65
C PRO A 447 4.67 12.24 -11.40
N LEU A 448 4.12 13.23 -10.70
CA LEU A 448 3.79 14.53 -11.29
C LEU A 448 5.01 15.47 -11.35
N CYS A 449 6.06 15.16 -10.59
CA CYS A 449 7.25 15.98 -10.47
C CYS A 449 8.25 15.59 -11.57
N LYS A 450 8.45 16.49 -12.54
CA LYS A 450 9.52 16.35 -13.53
C LYS A 450 10.90 16.58 -12.91
N GLN A 451 10.99 17.58 -12.04
CA GLN A 451 12.21 17.92 -11.33
C GLN A 451 11.89 18.62 -10.01
N VAL A 452 12.64 18.30 -8.97
CA VAL A 452 12.55 18.99 -7.67
C VAL A 452 13.91 19.61 -7.35
N VAL A 453 13.94 20.93 -7.25
CA VAL A 453 15.14 21.69 -6.88
C VAL A 453 15.03 22.07 -5.41
N LEU A 454 15.96 21.56 -4.61
CA LEU A 454 15.99 21.77 -3.17
C LEU A 454 17.04 22.82 -2.79
N ARG A 455 16.67 23.74 -1.90
CA ARG A 455 17.58 24.69 -1.26
C ARG A 455 17.45 24.57 0.25
N SER A 456 18.34 23.79 0.84
CA SER A 456 18.39 23.59 2.29
C SER A 456 19.07 24.77 2.97
N ARG A 457 18.46 25.23 4.06
CA ARG A 457 19.00 26.20 5.01
C ARG A 457 19.01 25.59 6.41
N SER A 458 19.61 26.27 7.37
CA SER A 458 19.63 25.79 8.77
C SER A 458 18.24 25.65 9.39
N ASN A 459 17.26 26.41 8.89
CA ASN A 459 15.96 26.60 9.51
C ASN A 459 14.76 26.13 8.67
N LEU A 460 14.99 25.84 7.38
CA LEU A 460 13.97 25.40 6.43
C LEU A 460 14.61 24.71 5.22
N THR A 461 13.80 24.02 4.41
CA THR A 461 14.14 23.65 3.03
C THR A 461 13.11 24.25 2.09
N GLN A 462 13.59 24.96 1.08
CA GLN A 462 12.75 25.48 0.01
C GLN A 462 12.79 24.47 -1.15
N SER A 463 11.64 24.08 -1.67
CA SER A 463 11.54 23.24 -2.84
C SER A 463 10.86 23.99 -3.98
N GLY A 464 11.56 24.10 -5.12
CA GLY A 464 10.96 24.44 -6.40
C GLY A 464 10.61 23.14 -7.15
N ILE A 465 9.32 22.88 -7.31
CA ILE A 465 8.80 21.65 -7.91
C ILE A 465 8.34 21.98 -9.32
N TYR A 466 9.04 21.45 -10.31
CA TYR A 466 8.74 21.62 -11.73
C TYR A 466 7.93 20.43 -12.20
N LEU A 467 6.76 20.71 -12.78
CA LEU A 467 5.81 19.70 -13.24
C LEU A 467 5.97 19.40 -14.73
N HIS A 468 5.34 18.32 -15.18
CA HIS A 468 5.38 17.93 -16.59
C HIS A 468 4.68 18.94 -17.52
N SER A 469 3.67 19.66 -17.03
CA SER A 469 3.03 20.77 -17.75
C SER A 469 3.89 22.02 -17.91
N GLY A 470 5.03 22.10 -17.20
CA GLY A 470 5.86 23.31 -17.10
C GLY A 470 5.47 24.25 -15.97
N ASN A 471 4.36 23.99 -15.28
CA ASN A 471 3.99 24.72 -14.06
C ASN A 471 5.00 24.48 -12.93
N VAL A 472 5.07 25.44 -12.00
CA VAL A 472 5.93 25.37 -10.82
C VAL A 472 5.10 25.49 -9.54
N LEU A 473 5.45 24.71 -8.54
CA LEU A 473 4.96 24.84 -7.17
C LEU A 473 6.14 25.07 -6.23
N HIS A 474 6.04 26.10 -5.39
CA HIS A 474 7.04 26.40 -4.37
C HIS A 474 6.48 26.03 -3.00
N ILE A 475 7.30 25.33 -2.21
CA ILE A 475 6.98 24.96 -0.83
C ILE A 475 8.18 25.26 0.05
N ASP A 476 7.91 25.97 1.15
CA ASP A 476 8.87 26.22 2.21
C ASP A 476 8.52 25.33 3.40
N ALA A 477 9.32 24.28 3.61
CA ALA A 477 9.21 23.39 4.76
C ALA A 477 10.05 23.93 5.93
N ILE A 478 9.39 24.55 6.91
CA ILE A 478 9.99 25.37 7.96
C ILE A 478 10.00 24.61 9.29
N TRP A 479 11.16 24.33 9.87
CA TRP A 479 11.27 23.74 11.21
C TRP A 479 11.79 24.71 12.27
N GLN A 480 12.28 25.88 11.85
CA GLN A 480 12.65 26.97 12.73
C GLN A 480 12.26 28.32 12.12
N LEU A 481 11.51 29.12 12.88
CA LEU A 481 11.11 30.47 12.51
C LEU A 481 12.23 31.46 12.83
N LYS A 482 13.12 31.66 11.86
CA LYS A 482 14.33 32.47 11.99
C LYS A 482 14.42 33.60 10.96
N ARG A 483 14.93 34.74 11.41
CA ARG A 483 15.41 35.82 10.54
C ARG A 483 16.86 36.13 10.89
N LYS A 484 17.77 35.93 9.93
CA LYS A 484 19.23 35.93 10.17
C LYS A 484 19.54 34.94 11.31
N ALA A 485 20.24 35.38 12.36
CA ALA A 485 20.57 34.55 13.53
C ALA A 485 19.48 34.51 14.62
N ILE A 486 18.35 35.21 14.42
CA ILE A 486 17.33 35.41 15.46
C ILE A 486 16.16 34.48 15.23
N GLN A 487 15.85 33.61 16.19
CA GLN A 487 14.64 32.80 16.22
C GLN A 487 13.50 33.57 16.87
N PHE A 488 12.50 33.95 16.08
CA PHE A 488 11.46 34.86 16.53
C PHE A 488 10.21 34.16 17.07
N MET A 489 10.02 32.88 16.77
CA MET A 489 8.92 32.07 17.29
C MET A 489 9.34 30.61 17.48
N ASN A 490 8.58 29.89 18.32
CA ASN A 490 8.73 28.46 18.54
C ASN A 490 7.78 27.68 17.63
N VAL A 491 8.33 26.92 16.68
CA VAL A 491 7.54 26.07 15.77
C VAL A 491 6.76 25.01 16.54
N GLN A 492 7.31 24.43 17.62
CA GLN A 492 6.63 23.39 18.39
C GLN A 492 5.37 23.90 19.07
N ALA A 493 5.36 25.16 19.52
CA ALA A 493 4.17 25.79 20.08
C ALA A 493 3.07 25.91 19.02
N MET A 494 3.43 26.38 17.83
CA MET A 494 2.51 26.50 16.69
C MET A 494 1.98 25.14 16.20
N LEU A 495 2.82 24.10 16.19
CA LEU A 495 2.40 22.74 15.84
C LEU A 495 1.45 22.13 16.87
N ALA A 496 1.59 22.49 18.14
CA ALA A 496 0.75 21.97 19.22
C ALA A 496 -0.68 22.52 19.19
N THR A 497 -0.87 23.69 18.59
CA THR A 497 -2.15 24.41 18.51
C THR A 497 -2.69 24.49 17.08
N ALA A 498 -2.06 23.81 16.12
CA ALA A 498 -2.50 23.79 14.74
C ALA A 498 -3.95 23.28 14.62
N VAL A 499 -4.76 23.95 13.81
CA VAL A 499 -6.19 23.69 13.69
C VAL A 499 -6.53 23.13 12.31
N ASN A 500 -7.52 22.23 12.28
CA ASN A 500 -8.21 21.85 11.05
C ASN A 500 -9.48 22.69 10.95
N ASP A 501 -9.49 23.66 10.03
CA ASP A 501 -10.61 24.57 9.81
C ASP A 501 -11.31 24.34 8.46
N GLY A 502 -11.08 23.17 7.85
CA GLY A 502 -11.69 22.79 6.57
C GLY A 502 -10.92 23.25 5.32
N ARG A 503 -9.76 23.89 5.45
CA ARG A 503 -8.93 24.31 4.30
C ARG A 503 -8.20 23.16 3.58
N GLY A 504 -8.35 21.93 4.05
CA GLY A 504 -7.72 20.71 3.51
C GLY A 504 -6.39 20.35 4.15
N ILE A 505 -5.73 21.29 4.83
CA ILE A 505 -4.48 21.10 5.59
C ILE A 505 -4.61 21.73 6.98
N LEU A 506 -3.76 21.33 7.92
CA LEU A 506 -3.66 22.00 9.21
C LEU A 506 -3.03 23.38 9.02
N VAL A 507 -3.64 24.38 9.61
CA VAL A 507 -3.14 25.76 9.63
C VAL A 507 -2.76 26.16 11.04
N ALA A 508 -1.87 27.14 11.17
CA ALA A 508 -1.62 27.77 12.46
C ALA A 508 -2.92 28.41 12.99
N ASP A 509 -3.15 28.36 14.31
CA ASP A 509 -4.26 29.12 14.90
C ASP A 509 -4.09 30.63 14.67
N ASN A 510 -5.20 31.35 14.83
CA ASN A 510 -5.28 32.80 14.58
C ASN A 510 -4.17 33.59 15.30
N TYR A 511 -3.85 33.25 16.54
CA TYR A 511 -2.84 33.97 17.32
C TYR A 511 -1.44 33.73 16.75
N HIS A 512 -1.06 32.46 16.55
CA HIS A 512 0.26 32.12 16.03
C HIS A 512 0.46 32.59 14.59
N ASP A 513 -0.56 32.48 13.73
CA ASP A 513 -0.46 32.92 12.35
C ASP A 513 -0.31 34.45 12.24
N ALA A 514 -1.07 35.20 13.04
CA ALA A 514 -0.95 36.66 13.06
C ALA A 514 0.38 37.12 13.69
N MET A 515 0.85 36.48 14.77
CA MET A 515 2.17 36.75 15.34
C MET A 515 3.29 36.44 14.33
N TYR A 516 3.18 35.33 13.60
CA TYR A 516 4.12 34.98 12.53
C TYR A 516 4.14 36.06 11.46
N THR A 517 2.97 36.44 10.94
CA THR A 517 2.84 37.45 9.91
C THR A 517 3.41 38.79 10.37
N TRP A 518 3.05 39.24 11.58
CA TRP A 518 3.56 40.50 12.14
C TRP A 518 5.08 40.49 12.31
N LEU A 519 5.65 39.49 12.99
CA LEU A 519 7.10 39.39 13.20
C LEU A 519 7.85 39.24 11.87
N PHE A 520 7.30 38.50 10.91
CA PHE A 520 7.91 38.33 9.59
C PHE A 520 8.08 39.67 8.87
N TYR A 521 7.05 40.53 8.83
CA TYR A 521 7.14 41.82 8.16
C TYR A 521 7.94 42.86 8.96
N VAL A 522 7.72 42.94 10.27
CA VAL A 522 8.41 43.87 11.18
C VAL A 522 9.92 43.64 11.18
N LEU A 523 10.37 42.39 11.30
CA LEU A 523 11.79 42.05 11.30
C LEU A 523 12.43 42.19 9.91
N ASN A 524 11.61 42.29 8.85
CA ASN A 524 12.05 42.64 7.50
C ASN A 524 12.04 44.14 7.20
N GLY A 525 11.59 44.97 8.15
CA GLY A 525 11.50 46.42 7.93
C GLY A 525 10.39 46.82 6.97
N ALA A 526 9.35 45.99 6.83
CA ALA A 526 8.23 46.21 5.91
C ALA A 526 6.89 46.32 6.67
N GLY A 527 5.93 47.02 6.07
CA GLY A 527 4.53 46.97 6.49
C GLY A 527 3.87 45.65 6.08
N ILE A 528 2.79 45.29 6.77
CA ILE A 528 1.99 44.11 6.46
C ILE A 528 1.12 44.42 5.24
N PRO A 529 1.17 43.64 4.16
CA PRO A 529 0.32 43.83 2.98
C PRO A 529 -1.18 43.77 3.31
N GLU A 530 -2.00 44.57 2.63
CA GLU A 530 -3.44 44.71 2.87
C GLU A 530 -4.20 43.36 2.91
N LYS A 531 -3.85 42.41 2.03
CA LYS A 531 -4.45 41.07 2.01
C LYS A 531 -4.34 40.30 3.34
N TYR A 532 -3.31 40.61 4.15
CA TYR A 532 -3.11 40.04 5.48
C TYR A 532 -3.77 40.87 6.58
N GLN A 533 -4.06 42.15 6.32
CA GLN A 533 -4.73 43.03 7.27
C GLN A 533 -6.23 42.71 7.36
N GLN A 534 -6.87 42.36 6.25
CA GLN A 534 -8.31 42.05 6.20
C GLN A 534 -8.71 40.93 7.18
N GLN A 535 -7.80 40.00 7.44
CA GLN A 535 -8.01 38.91 8.39
C GLN A 535 -8.11 39.36 9.84
N TRP A 536 -7.47 40.47 10.19
CA TRP A 536 -7.54 41.04 11.54
C TRP A 536 -8.98 41.35 11.95
N HIS A 537 -9.82 41.72 10.98
CA HIS A 537 -11.23 42.02 11.22
C HIS A 537 -12.07 40.76 11.52
N GLN A 538 -11.56 39.57 11.19
CA GLN A 538 -12.23 38.29 11.46
C GLN A 538 -11.96 37.80 12.90
N PHE A 539 -11.01 38.40 13.61
CA PHE A 539 -10.66 38.00 14.97
C PHE A 539 -11.71 38.48 15.97
N THR A 540 -11.99 37.63 16.96
CA THR A 540 -12.76 38.00 18.14
C THR A 540 -12.09 39.16 18.89
N GLN A 541 -12.85 39.85 19.74
CA GLN A 541 -12.29 40.94 20.55
C GLN A 541 -11.20 40.43 21.50
N GLU A 542 -11.36 39.21 22.04
CA GLU A 542 -10.38 38.58 22.93
C GLU A 542 -9.06 38.28 22.20
N GLU A 543 -9.12 37.68 21.01
CA GLU A 543 -7.93 37.42 20.18
C GLU A 543 -7.18 38.71 19.83
N ARG A 544 -7.91 39.75 19.44
CA ARG A 544 -7.33 41.07 19.14
C ARG A 544 -6.63 41.67 20.36
N ASN A 545 -7.27 41.62 21.52
CA ASN A 545 -6.70 42.14 22.77
C ASN A 545 -5.44 41.36 23.17
N ALA A 546 -5.45 40.03 23.07
CA ALA A 546 -4.30 39.18 23.39
C ALA A 546 -3.09 39.45 22.46
N LEU A 547 -3.38 39.64 21.17
CA LEU A 547 -2.37 39.95 20.18
C LEU A 547 -1.79 41.35 20.36
N LEU A 548 -2.63 42.36 20.59
CA LEU A 548 -2.20 43.72 20.93
C LEU A 548 -1.31 43.73 22.17
N ALA A 549 -1.72 43.08 23.26
CA ALA A 549 -0.91 43.00 24.47
C ALA A 549 0.47 42.35 24.22
N THR A 550 0.54 41.37 23.31
CA THR A 550 1.81 40.76 22.91
C THR A 550 2.66 41.74 22.10
N VAL A 551 2.08 42.43 21.12
CA VAL A 551 2.79 43.41 20.30
C VAL A 551 3.26 44.61 21.12
N GLU A 552 2.48 45.10 22.07
CA GLU A 552 2.86 46.17 23.00
C GLU A 552 4.07 45.76 23.83
N ARG A 553 4.11 44.50 24.30
CA ARG A 553 5.28 43.94 25.01
C ARG A 553 6.54 43.95 24.14
N TYR A 554 6.41 43.54 22.88
CA TYR A 554 7.53 43.50 21.93
C TYR A 554 7.99 44.90 21.52
N SER A 555 7.06 45.83 21.33
CA SER A 555 7.34 47.19 20.86
C SER A 555 7.69 48.17 21.97
N LYS A 556 7.41 47.83 23.23
CA LYS A 556 7.52 48.68 24.44
C LYS A 556 6.71 49.98 24.34
N GLN A 557 5.61 49.97 23.59
CA GLN A 557 4.73 51.13 23.38
C GLN A 557 3.28 50.65 23.34
N GLN A 558 2.36 51.35 24.03
CA GLN A 558 0.93 51.22 23.78
C GLN A 558 0.60 51.77 22.40
N LYS A 559 -0.15 51.02 21.59
CA LYS A 559 -0.44 51.42 20.22
C LYS A 559 -1.88 51.13 19.80
N PRO A 560 -2.51 52.04 19.03
CA PRO A 560 -3.77 51.74 18.38
C PRO A 560 -3.58 50.63 17.34
N ALA A 561 -4.63 49.84 17.09
CA ALA A 561 -4.56 48.67 16.23
C ALA A 561 -4.10 48.99 14.80
N GLU A 562 -4.40 50.18 14.28
CA GLU A 562 -3.98 50.59 12.92
C GLU A 562 -2.45 50.73 12.79
N ALA A 563 -1.74 51.02 13.88
CA ALA A 563 -0.28 51.17 13.88
C ALA A 563 0.47 49.82 13.83
N LEU A 564 -0.25 48.69 13.90
CA LEU A 564 0.31 47.35 13.78
C LEU A 564 0.76 47.02 12.35
N PHE A 565 0.03 47.52 11.35
CA PHE A 565 0.23 47.16 9.95
C PHE A 565 1.32 47.99 9.27
N THR A 566 1.62 49.17 9.81
CA THR A 566 2.68 50.08 9.34
C THR A 566 3.64 50.42 10.48
N PRO A 567 4.44 49.45 10.95
CA PRO A 567 5.28 49.65 12.13
C PRO A 567 6.33 50.74 11.86
N SER A 568 6.52 51.64 12.84
CA SER A 568 7.59 52.64 12.74
C SER A 568 8.97 51.98 12.91
N LYS A 569 10.03 52.66 12.46
CA LYS A 569 11.42 52.19 12.64
C LYS A 569 11.76 51.89 14.11
N VAL A 570 11.22 52.68 15.04
CA VAL A 570 11.37 52.47 16.49
C VAL A 570 10.72 51.16 16.92
N THR A 571 9.49 50.88 16.47
CA THR A 571 8.80 49.62 16.75
C THR A 571 9.57 48.41 16.23
N MET A 572 10.09 48.50 15.00
CA MET A 572 10.90 47.42 14.41
C MET A 572 12.17 47.15 15.24
N GLN A 573 12.85 48.20 15.71
CA GLN A 573 14.05 48.07 16.55
C GLN A 573 13.73 47.48 17.92
N SER A 574 12.67 47.95 18.59
CA SER A 574 12.21 47.43 19.88
C SER A 574 11.84 45.96 19.79
N ALA A 575 11.05 45.57 18.79
CA ALA A 575 10.64 44.18 18.57
C ALA A 575 11.85 43.28 18.32
N ALA A 576 12.79 43.70 17.48
CA ALA A 576 14.03 42.95 17.26
C ALA A 576 14.89 42.80 18.52
N ALA A 577 14.97 43.85 19.35
CA ALA A 577 15.69 43.81 20.62
C ALA A 577 15.02 42.88 21.63
N TYR A 578 13.70 42.92 21.74
CA TYR A 578 12.90 42.05 22.59
C TYR A 578 13.14 40.58 22.22
N VAL A 579 12.97 40.23 20.95
CA VAL A 579 13.16 38.85 20.47
C VAL A 579 14.57 38.33 20.76
N ARG A 580 15.62 39.16 20.67
CA ARG A 580 17.00 38.73 21.01
C ARG A 580 17.19 38.34 22.46
N GLN A 581 16.36 38.84 23.38
CA GLN A 581 16.46 38.54 24.82
C GLN A 581 15.75 37.24 25.20
N GLU A 582 14.89 36.73 24.31
CA GLU A 582 14.16 35.48 24.50
C GLU A 582 15.13 34.29 24.72
N PRO A 583 14.78 33.31 25.57
CA PRO A 583 15.67 32.21 25.93
C PRO A 583 16.27 31.47 24.73
N GLN A 584 15.49 31.27 23.64
CA GLN A 584 15.98 30.59 22.44
C GLN A 584 17.09 31.35 21.68
N ASN A 585 17.34 32.62 22.01
CA ASN A 585 18.37 33.46 21.40
C ASN A 585 19.51 33.82 22.36
N ARG A 586 19.51 33.30 23.59
CA ARG A 586 20.61 33.54 24.54
C ARG A 586 21.86 32.78 24.06
N GLY A 587 22.89 33.53 23.66
CA GLY A 587 24.16 32.99 23.13
C GLY A 587 24.40 33.21 21.63
N SER A 588 23.42 33.72 20.87
CA SER A 588 23.63 34.16 19.47
C SER A 588 24.21 35.57 19.41
N THR A 589 25.42 35.75 19.96
CA THR A 589 26.20 36.98 19.80
C THR A 589 26.64 37.09 18.34
N ILE A 590 26.13 38.08 17.62
CA ILE A 590 26.50 38.36 16.24
C ILE A 590 27.97 38.82 16.23
N TYR A 591 28.90 37.96 15.82
CA TYR A 591 30.18 38.40 15.31
C TYR A 591 29.94 39.07 13.95
N CYS A 592 29.77 40.39 13.94
CA CYS A 592 29.94 41.20 12.74
C CYS A 592 31.44 41.32 12.46
N GLN A 593 32.01 40.35 11.74
CA GLN A 593 33.30 40.57 11.05
C GLN A 593 33.00 40.81 9.57
N PRO A 594 33.50 41.89 8.96
CA PRO A 594 33.35 42.13 7.53
C PRO A 594 34.28 41.17 6.79
N ILE A 595 33.70 40.17 6.11
CA ILE A 595 34.45 39.36 5.15
C ILE A 595 34.61 40.20 3.89
N SER A 596 35.79 40.77 3.70
CA SER A 596 36.22 41.30 2.41
C SER A 596 36.41 40.13 1.44
N ILE A 597 35.53 40.01 0.45
CA ILE A 597 35.76 39.13 -0.69
C ILE A 597 36.57 39.96 -1.71
N ARG A 598 37.84 39.60 -1.91
CA ARG A 598 38.59 40.02 -3.10
C ARG A 598 38.09 39.21 -4.29
N TYR A 599 37.87 39.91 -5.40
CA TYR A 599 37.35 39.44 -6.69
C TYR A 599 37.98 38.16 -7.21
#